data_AF-A0A382WNV7-F1
#
_entry.id   AF-A0A382WNV7-F1
#
_cell.length_a   1.000
_cell.length_b   1.000
_cell.length_c   1.000
_cell.angle_alpha   90.00
_cell.angle_beta   90.00
_cell.angle_gamma   90.00
#
_symmetry.space_group_name_H-M   'P 1'
#
loop_
_entity.id
_entity.type
_entity.pdbx_description
1 polymer ?
#
loop_
_entity_poly.entity_id
_entity_poly.type
_entity_poly.pdbx_seq_one_letter_code
_entity_poly.pdbx_strand_id
1 'polypeptide(L)'
;MRDEELYLIAYNDFANREVDKNIWIKAMAKAQGEKKLAKWHYVELRVEQMLHDPNLKESLKPVLNPSSSSTGAYMIWFSFLLFFVIMAAGISFDFSILGFDFMKLLDFLDLPSLVIVVFPAIFFGIASTSWKSYWHCWSYS
;
A
#
# COMPACT_ATOMS: atom_id res chain seq x y z
N MET A 1 6.77 -28.52 0.00
CA MET A 1 7.31 -27.16 -0.18
C MET A 1 8.80 -27.29 -0.42
N ARG A 2 9.33 -26.55 -1.39
CA ARG A 2 10.79 -26.50 -1.64
C ARG A 2 11.45 -25.60 -0.59
N ASP A 3 12.72 -25.83 -0.27
CA ASP A 3 13.44 -25.05 0.75
C ASP A 3 13.37 -23.53 0.49
N GLU A 4 13.46 -23.12 -0.78
CA GLU A 4 13.33 -21.72 -1.24
C GLU A 4 12.01 -21.05 -0.83
N GLU A 5 10.91 -21.80 -0.79
CA GLU A 5 9.59 -21.27 -0.41
C GLU A 5 9.53 -20.96 1.08
N LEU A 6 10.22 -21.76 1.92
CA LEU A 6 10.30 -21.54 3.36
C LEU A 6 11.07 -20.26 3.69
N TYR A 7 12.17 -20.02 2.98
CA TYR A 7 12.94 -18.78 3.12
C TYR A 7 12.11 -17.55 2.73
N LEU A 8 11.29 -17.65 1.68
CA LEU A 8 10.41 -16.56 1.26
C LEU A 8 9.32 -16.27 2.30
N ILE A 9 8.72 -17.30 2.88
CA ILE A 9 7.72 -17.16 3.96
C ILE A 9 8.37 -16.48 5.17
N ALA A 10 9.52 -16.98 5.63
CA ALA A 10 10.24 -16.41 6.77
C ALA A 10 10.68 -14.95 6.54
N TYR A 11 11.05 -14.61 5.31
CA TYR A 11 11.36 -13.22 4.93
C TYR A 11 10.12 -12.33 4.99
N ASN A 12 8.98 -12.81 4.49
CA ASN A 12 7.73 -12.07 4.46
C ASN A 12 7.19 -11.80 5.88
N ASP A 13 7.32 -12.75 6.82
CA ASP A 13 7.01 -12.52 8.25
C ASP A 13 7.76 -11.28 8.77
N PHE A 14 9.05 -11.15 8.41
CA PHE A 14 9.87 -10.01 8.79
C PHE A 14 9.46 -8.72 8.08
N ALA A 15 9.18 -8.77 6.78
CA ALA A 15 8.78 -7.62 5.99
C ALA A 15 7.41 -7.04 6.43
N ASN A 16 6.47 -7.93 6.77
CA ASN A 16 5.11 -7.58 7.18
C ASN A 16 5.00 -7.17 8.66
N ARG A 17 6.12 -7.13 9.40
CA ARG A 17 6.19 -6.84 10.85
C ARG A 17 5.47 -7.86 11.74
N GLU A 18 5.21 -9.06 11.24
CA GLU A 18 4.62 -10.18 11.98
C GLU A 18 5.73 -11.07 12.59
N VAL A 19 6.74 -10.42 13.15
CA VAL A 19 7.95 -11.08 13.66
C VAL A 19 7.65 -11.78 14.99
N ASP A 20 7.97 -13.07 15.06
CA ASP A 20 7.95 -13.79 16.33
C ASP A 20 9.01 -13.20 17.28
N LYS A 21 8.55 -12.62 18.40
CA LYS A 21 9.41 -11.95 19.38
C LYS A 21 10.47 -12.87 19.99
N ASN A 22 10.15 -14.14 20.20
CA ASN A 22 11.07 -15.11 20.82
C ASN A 22 12.22 -15.44 19.87
N ILE A 23 11.90 -15.63 18.59
CA ILE A 23 12.90 -15.90 17.55
C ILE A 23 13.73 -14.65 17.29
N TRP A 24 13.10 -13.47 17.30
CA TRP A 24 13.78 -12.21 17.12
C TRP A 24 14.83 -11.94 18.20
N ILE A 25 14.51 -12.21 19.47
CA ILE A 25 15.46 -12.04 20.58
C ILE A 25 16.65 -13.00 20.40
N LYS A 26 16.40 -14.26 20.01
CA LYS A 26 17.48 -15.23 19.70
C LYS A 26 18.37 -14.75 18.54
N ALA A 27 17.76 -14.21 17.49
CA ALA A 27 18.48 -13.68 16.34
C ALA A 27 19.32 -12.44 16.69
N MET A 28 18.76 -11.54 17.51
CA MET A 28 19.47 -10.37 18.04
C MET A 28 20.64 -10.77 18.95
N ALA A 29 20.47 -11.81 19.77
CA ALA A 29 21.56 -12.36 20.59
C ALA A 29 22.68 -12.96 19.72
N LYS A 30 22.35 -13.73 18.67
CA LYS A 30 23.33 -14.23 17.69
C LYS A 30 24.08 -13.10 16.99
N ALA A 31 23.38 -12.02 16.66
CA ALA A 31 23.93 -10.86 15.99
C ALA A 31 24.63 -9.85 16.93
N GLN A 32 24.80 -10.17 18.21
CA GLN A 32 25.38 -9.26 19.22
C GLN A 32 24.70 -7.88 19.28
N GLY A 33 23.39 -7.83 19.00
CA GLY A 33 22.61 -6.60 18.95
C GLY A 33 22.57 -5.89 17.59
N GLU A 34 23.31 -6.37 16.58
CA GLU A 34 23.30 -5.76 15.25
C GLU A 34 22.04 -6.14 14.46
N LYS A 35 21.11 -5.20 14.30
CA LYS A 35 19.81 -5.43 13.65
C LYS A 35 19.91 -5.96 12.21
N LYS A 36 20.92 -5.53 11.45
CA LYS A 36 21.09 -5.93 10.04
C LYS A 36 21.44 -7.41 9.92
N LEU A 37 22.34 -7.91 10.77
CA LEU A 37 22.70 -9.32 10.85
C LEU A 37 21.58 -10.16 11.50
N ALA A 38 20.93 -9.61 12.52
CA ALA A 38 19.82 -10.27 13.21
C ALA A 38 18.66 -10.61 12.26
N LYS A 39 18.42 -9.78 11.23
CA LYS A 39 17.42 -10.08 10.20
C LYS A 39 17.68 -11.43 9.52
N TRP A 40 18.92 -11.71 9.14
CA TRP A 40 19.27 -12.95 8.44
C TRP A 40 19.23 -14.16 9.38
N HIS A 41 19.71 -14.00 10.60
CA HIS A 41 19.56 -15.03 11.63
C HIS A 41 18.11 -15.34 12.00
N TYR A 42 17.21 -14.33 11.93
CA TYR A 42 15.78 -14.56 12.13
C TYR A 42 15.21 -15.46 11.04
N VAL A 43 15.53 -15.17 9.77
CA VAL A 43 15.06 -15.95 8.63
C VAL A 43 15.52 -17.41 8.76
N GLU A 44 16.79 -17.64 9.08
CA GLU A 44 17.34 -18.99 9.29
C GLU A 44 16.61 -19.74 10.43
N LEU A 45 16.49 -19.12 11.60
CA LEU A 45 15.82 -19.73 12.76
C LEU A 45 14.34 -20.01 12.50
N ARG A 46 13.69 -19.15 11.71
CA ARG A 46 12.28 -19.31 11.35
C ARG A 46 12.08 -20.47 10.38
N VAL A 47 12.99 -20.64 9.41
CA VAL A 47 13.01 -21.81 8.51
C VAL A 47 13.26 -23.09 9.30
N GLU A 48 14.23 -23.10 10.21
CA GLU A 48 14.50 -24.25 11.10
C GLU A 48 13.27 -24.65 11.92
N GLN A 49 12.56 -23.66 12.49
CA GLN A 49 11.33 -23.91 13.24
C GLN A 49 10.25 -24.52 12.37
N MET A 50 10.04 -23.98 11.16
CA MET A 50 9.10 -24.54 10.20
C MET A 50 9.50 -25.97 9.85
N LEU A 51 10.78 -26.26 9.59
CA LEU A 51 11.27 -27.61 9.29
C LEU A 51 10.95 -28.61 10.39
N HIS A 52 11.06 -28.19 11.65
CA HIS A 52 10.86 -29.03 12.84
C HIS A 52 9.37 -29.25 13.18
N ASP A 53 8.51 -28.26 12.94
CA ASP A 53 7.06 -28.36 13.18
C ASP A 53 6.24 -28.36 11.87
N PRO A 54 5.82 -29.53 11.37
CA PRO A 54 5.09 -29.63 10.10
C PRO A 54 3.71 -28.97 10.14
N ASN A 55 3.07 -28.85 11.31
CA ASN A 55 1.76 -28.19 11.42
C ASN A 55 1.89 -26.67 11.23
N LEU A 56 3.01 -26.11 11.68
CA LEU A 56 3.32 -24.69 11.50
C LEU A 56 3.48 -24.33 10.00
N LYS A 57 4.06 -25.25 9.21
CA LYS A 57 4.19 -25.09 7.75
C LYS A 57 2.85 -24.91 7.04
N GLU A 58 1.82 -25.63 7.49
CA GLU A 58 0.49 -25.59 6.88
C GLU A 58 -0.27 -24.30 7.24
N SER A 59 -0.07 -23.80 8.47
CA SER A 59 -0.62 -22.52 8.91
C SER A 59 0.04 -21.31 8.25
N LEU A 60 1.33 -21.42 7.88
CA LEU A 60 2.14 -20.34 7.32
C LEU A 60 2.20 -20.41 5.79
N LYS A 61 1.14 -20.87 5.12
CA LYS A 61 1.05 -20.82 3.65
C LYS A 61 1.47 -19.43 3.19
N PRO A 62 2.35 -19.34 2.18
CA PRO A 62 2.86 -18.06 1.71
C PRO A 62 1.66 -17.20 1.38
N VAL A 63 1.49 -16.11 2.12
CA VAL A 63 0.54 -15.07 1.77
C VAL A 63 1.07 -14.50 0.46
N LEU A 64 0.57 -15.03 -0.64
CA LEU A 64 0.92 -14.64 -2.00
C LEU A 64 0.24 -13.31 -2.37
N ASN A 65 0.17 -12.40 -1.40
CA ASN A 65 -0.41 -11.08 -1.57
C ASN A 65 0.58 -10.06 -1.00
N PRO A 66 1.32 -9.33 -1.86
CA PRO A 66 2.14 -8.23 -1.40
C PRO A 66 1.18 -7.17 -0.86
N SER A 67 1.20 -6.99 0.46
CA SER A 67 0.56 -5.89 1.16
C SER A 67 -0.84 -5.53 0.62
N SER A 68 -1.84 -6.35 0.93
CA SER A 68 -3.18 -5.79 1.11
C SER A 68 -3.17 -4.96 2.39
N SER A 69 -2.39 -3.87 2.41
CA SER A 69 -2.70 -2.76 3.29
C SER A 69 -4.00 -2.22 2.72
N SER A 70 -5.11 -2.81 3.19
CA SER A 70 -6.48 -2.43 2.88
C SER A 70 -6.65 -0.90 2.98
N THR A 71 -5.88 -0.29 3.89
CA THR A 71 -5.67 1.15 4.06
C THR A 71 -5.31 1.89 2.76
N GLY A 72 -4.43 1.35 1.91
CA GLY A 72 -3.98 2.01 0.68
C GLY A 72 -5.08 2.14 -0.37
N ALA A 73 -5.96 1.14 -0.49
CA ALA A 73 -7.09 1.19 -1.42
C ALA A 73 -8.13 2.24 -0.97
N TYR A 74 -8.46 2.30 0.32
CA TYR A 74 -9.36 3.32 0.85
C TYR A 74 -8.77 4.74 0.78
N MET A 75 -7.45 4.88 0.90
CA MET A 75 -6.78 6.19 0.75
C MET A 75 -6.96 6.79 -0.64
N ILE A 76 -6.94 5.97 -1.70
CA ILE A 76 -7.16 6.44 -3.08
C ILE A 76 -8.58 6.97 -3.26
N TRP A 77 -9.59 6.23 -2.79
CA TRP A 77 -10.98 6.66 -2.85
C TRP A 77 -11.23 7.94 -2.04
N PHE A 78 -10.60 8.04 -0.87
CA PHE A 78 -10.67 9.26 -0.05
C PHE A 78 -10.02 10.46 -0.75
N SER A 79 -8.89 10.27 -1.44
CA SER A 79 -8.26 11.32 -2.25
C SER A 79 -9.15 11.80 -3.39
N PHE A 80 -9.83 10.90 -4.10
CA PHE A 80 -10.79 11.30 -5.14
C PHE A 80 -11.96 12.08 -4.56
N LEU A 81 -12.56 11.60 -3.46
CA LEU A 81 -13.67 12.30 -2.81
C LEU A 81 -13.26 13.71 -2.35
N LEU A 82 -12.10 13.83 -1.71
CA LEU A 82 -11.57 15.11 -1.25
C LEU A 82 -11.24 16.06 -2.41
N PHE A 83 -10.70 15.53 -3.51
CA PHE A 83 -10.45 16.30 -4.74
C PHE A 83 -11.74 16.92 -5.30
N PHE A 84 -12.80 16.12 -5.46
CA PHE A 84 -14.09 16.62 -5.96
C PHE A 84 -14.71 17.65 -5.02
N VAL A 85 -14.60 17.47 -3.70
CA VAL A 85 -15.12 18.43 -2.71
C VAL A 85 -14.39 19.78 -2.78
N ILE A 86 -13.05 19.79 -2.84
CA ILE A 86 -12.26 21.03 -2.92
C ILE A 86 -12.54 21.75 -4.25
N MET A 87 -12.62 20.99 -5.36
CA MET A 87 -12.93 21.55 -6.67
C MET A 87 -14.32 22.18 -6.72
N ALA A 88 -15.35 21.48 -6.23
CA ALA A 88 -16.71 22.01 -6.16
C ALA A 88 -16.78 23.29 -5.32
N ALA A 89 -16.09 23.31 -4.17
CA ALA A 89 -16.01 24.51 -3.33
C ALA A 89 -15.31 25.68 -4.05
N GLY A 90 -14.23 25.42 -4.79
CA GLY A 90 -13.50 26.44 -5.55
C GLY A 90 -14.30 27.05 -6.70
N ILE A 91 -15.11 26.24 -7.40
CA ILE A 91 -15.94 26.70 -8.52
C ILE A 91 -17.17 27.47 -8.04
N SER A 92 -17.79 27.00 -6.96
CA SER A 92 -18.96 27.66 -6.39
C SER A 92 -18.61 28.96 -5.67
N PHE A 93 -17.35 29.20 -5.30
CA PHE A 93 -16.98 30.42 -4.58
C PHE A 93 -16.79 31.61 -5.53
N ASP A 94 -17.66 32.61 -5.41
CA ASP A 94 -17.53 33.87 -6.13
C ASP A 94 -16.66 34.85 -5.34
N PHE A 95 -15.46 35.14 -5.84
CA PHE A 95 -14.53 36.09 -5.23
C PHE A 95 -15.01 37.54 -5.26
N SER A 96 -15.97 37.88 -6.12
CA SER A 96 -16.46 39.26 -6.26
C SER A 96 -17.52 39.60 -5.21
N ILE A 97 -18.29 38.60 -4.77
CA ILE A 97 -19.37 38.74 -3.79
C ILE A 97 -19.00 38.07 -2.45
N LEU A 98 -17.89 37.31 -2.42
CA LEU A 98 -17.47 36.46 -1.29
C LEU A 98 -18.59 35.52 -0.82
N GLY A 99 -19.28 34.90 -1.78
CA GLY A 99 -20.43 34.04 -1.54
C GLY A 99 -20.43 32.80 -2.43
N PHE A 100 -21.22 31.80 -2.07
CA PHE A 100 -21.36 30.58 -2.87
C PHE A 100 -22.50 30.71 -3.88
N ASP A 101 -22.19 30.52 -5.15
CA ASP A 101 -23.15 30.39 -6.24
C ASP A 101 -23.17 28.93 -6.73
N PHE A 102 -24.24 28.23 -6.36
CA PHE A 102 -24.43 26.83 -6.73
C PHE A 102 -24.80 26.62 -8.20
N MET A 103 -25.21 27.66 -8.93
CA MET A 103 -25.51 27.53 -10.36
C MET A 103 -24.24 27.29 -11.18
N LYS A 104 -23.10 27.86 -10.77
CA LYS A 104 -21.79 27.63 -11.39
C LYS A 104 -21.27 26.21 -11.24
N LEU A 105 -21.86 25.43 -10.33
CA LEU A 105 -21.53 24.01 -10.13
C LEU A 105 -22.03 23.14 -11.30
N LEU A 106 -23.07 23.58 -12.02
CA LEU A 106 -23.60 22.89 -13.21
C LEU A 106 -22.66 23.04 -14.42
N ASP A 107 -21.94 24.16 -14.52
CA ASP A 107 -20.97 24.41 -15.60
C ASP A 107 -19.76 23.46 -15.52
N PHE A 108 -19.54 22.82 -14.37
CA PHE A 108 -18.49 21.81 -14.18
C PHE A 108 -18.78 20.50 -14.93
N LEU A 109 -20.05 20.18 -15.18
CA LEU A 109 -20.43 18.98 -15.91
C LEU A 109 -20.30 19.13 -17.44
N ASP A 110 -19.74 20.26 -17.91
CA ASP A 110 -19.47 20.45 -19.33
C ASP A 110 -18.25 19.61 -19.77
N LEU A 111 -18.41 18.96 -20.92
CA LEU A 111 -17.48 17.98 -21.48
C LEU A 111 -16.04 18.54 -21.65
N PRO A 112 -15.83 19.81 -22.10
CA PRO A 112 -14.50 20.42 -22.19
C PRO A 112 -13.84 20.60 -20.83
N SER A 113 -14.59 21.05 -19.82
CA SER A 113 -14.10 21.25 -18.46
C SER A 113 -13.60 19.95 -17.85
N LEU A 114 -14.32 18.85 -18.11
CA LEU A 114 -13.99 17.53 -17.60
C LEU A 114 -12.69 16.99 -18.22
N VAL A 115 -12.45 17.24 -19.51
CA VAL A 115 -11.18 16.88 -20.19
C VAL A 115 -10.01 17.66 -19.60
N ILE A 116 -10.17 18.96 -19.36
CA ILE A 116 -9.11 19.82 -18.80
C ILE A 116 -8.71 19.38 -17.40
N VAL A 117 -9.62 18.82 -16.61
CA VAL A 117 -9.34 18.40 -15.22
C VAL A 117 -8.83 16.96 -15.16
N VAL A 118 -9.46 16.04 -15.88
CA VAL A 118 -9.12 14.60 -15.80
C VAL A 118 -7.78 14.29 -16.46
N PHE A 119 -7.47 14.94 -17.59
CA PHE A 119 -6.26 14.63 -18.35
C PHE A 119 -4.96 14.95 -17.56
N PRO A 120 -4.82 16.13 -16.93
CA PRO A 120 -3.67 16.43 -16.09
C PRO A 120 -3.62 15.55 -14.84
N ALA A 121 -4.77 15.22 -14.24
CA ALA A 121 -4.82 14.37 -13.05
C ALA A 121 -4.28 12.95 -13.33
N ILE A 122 -4.67 12.36 -14.46
CA ILE A 122 -4.14 11.05 -14.91
C ILE A 122 -2.64 11.15 -15.17
N PHE A 123 -2.21 12.19 -15.88
CA PHE A 123 -0.80 12.40 -16.20
C PHE A 123 0.06 12.54 -14.92
N PHE A 124 -0.42 13.31 -13.94
CA PHE A 124 0.27 13.49 -12.67
C PHE A 124 0.28 12.22 -11.81
N GLY A 125 -0.79 11.43 -11.85
CA GLY A 125 -0.85 10.11 -11.21
C GLY A 125 0.21 9.15 -11.76
N ILE A 126 0.39 9.13 -13.08
CA ILE A 126 1.40 8.32 -13.76
C ILE A 126 2.82 8.86 -13.52
N ALA A 127 2.99 10.18 -13.44
CA ALA A 127 4.28 10.79 -13.16
C ALA A 127 4.75 10.53 -11.71
N SER A 128 3.81 10.52 -10.76
CA SER A 128 4.08 10.28 -9.34
C SER A 128 4.21 8.80 -8.98
N THR A 129 3.51 7.92 -9.69
CA THR A 129 3.52 6.48 -9.46
C THR A 129 3.82 5.79 -10.79
N SER A 130 4.95 5.07 -10.90
CA SER A 130 5.40 4.49 -12.18
C SER A 130 4.28 3.80 -12.97
N TRP A 131 4.34 3.79 -14.31
CA TRP A 131 3.31 3.20 -15.18
C TRP A 131 2.84 1.81 -14.73
N LYS A 132 3.79 0.96 -14.29
CA LYS A 132 3.51 -0.38 -13.78
C LYS A 132 2.70 -0.35 -12.47
N SER A 133 3.03 0.55 -11.56
CA SER A 133 2.32 0.74 -10.28
C SER A 133 0.92 1.34 -10.46
N TYR A 134 0.77 2.28 -11.41
CA TYR A 134 -0.53 2.91 -11.70
C TYR A 134 -1.55 1.87 -12.17
N TRP A 135 -1.21 1.03 -13.15
CA TRP A 135 -2.11 -0.02 -13.64
C TRP A 135 -2.40 -1.11 -12.59
N HIS A 136 -1.42 -1.43 -11.74
CA HIS A 136 -1.66 -2.38 -10.66
C HIS A 136 -2.69 -1.88 -9.63
N CYS A 137 -2.84 -0.56 -9.44
CA CYS A 137 -3.87 0.00 -8.54
C CYS A 137 -5.30 -0.32 -9.00
N TRP A 138 -5.53 -0.50 -10.29
CA TRP A 138 -6.84 -0.86 -10.85
C TRP A 138 -7.09 -2.37 -10.91
N SER A 139 -6.03 -3.18 -10.76
CA SER A 139 -6.11 -4.65 -10.85
C SER A 139 -6.52 -5.35 -9.54
N TYR A 140 -6.59 -4.62 -8.42
CA TYR A 140 -6.98 -5.14 -7.11
C TYR A 140 -8.45 -4.82 -6.73
N SER A 141 -9.31 -4.54 -7.71
CA SER A 141 -10.78 -4.56 -7.50
C SER A 141 -11.35 -5.95 -7.65
#